data_AF-A0A7Y5W8I0-F1
#
_entry.id   AF-A0A7Y5W8I0-F1
#
_cell.length_a   1.000
_cell.length_b   1.000
_cell.length_c   1.000
_cell.angle_alpha   90.00
_cell.angle_beta   90.00
_cell.angle_gamma   90.00
#
_symmetry.space_group_name_H-M   'P 1'
#
loop_
_entity.id
_entity.type
_entity.pdbx_description
1 polymer ?
#
loop_
_entity_poly.entity_id
_entity_poly.type
_entity_poly.pdbx_seq_one_letter_code
_entity_poly.pdbx_strand_id
1 'polypeptide(L)'
;MPMQRRGWWFDRPRVMHRMLGMLGGREPDLGQGPGPGLLHLRGTLTPGARALRMNMLLSATALMGLGDLDMTLQFVRSVGMIEVNPLARALMEGQSPLPVVLFKLGTILFCVSVLYMARKRRHAEVAAWTCFLVMAALTMHWTRYSDGMAELTPEVSAMAAADDPRWVTMDP
;
A
#
# COMPACT_ATOMS: atom_id res chain seq x y z
N MET A 1 20.92 44.56 -20.04
CA MET A 1 21.00 44.88 -18.59
C MET A 1 21.14 43.58 -17.79
N PRO A 2 22.28 43.29 -17.14
CA PRO A 2 22.41 42.13 -16.26
C PRO A 2 22.68 42.54 -14.79
N MET A 3 21.83 42.12 -13.86
CA MET A 3 22.07 42.13 -12.40
C MET A 3 22.38 40.70 -11.96
N GLN A 4 23.64 40.33 -11.70
CA GLN A 4 24.45 40.51 -10.48
C GLN A 4 24.26 39.37 -9.46
N ARG A 5 25.26 38.48 -9.45
CA ARG A 5 25.50 37.41 -8.47
C ARG A 5 26.36 37.92 -7.30
N ARG A 6 26.26 37.18 -6.18
CA ARG A 6 27.27 36.88 -5.13
C ARG A 6 27.48 37.90 -4.00
N GLY A 7 27.51 37.36 -2.78
CA GLY A 7 28.02 37.97 -1.55
C GLY A 7 27.87 37.04 -0.35
N TRP A 8 28.70 35.98 -0.29
CA TRP A 8 29.05 35.31 0.97
C TRP A 8 30.45 35.77 1.37
N TRP A 9 30.78 35.63 2.66
CA TRP A 9 32.09 35.74 3.32
C TRP A 9 32.44 37.11 3.92
N PHE A 10 32.76 37.06 5.22
CA PHE A 10 33.23 38.12 6.15
C PHE A 10 32.16 38.83 6.99
N ASP A 11 31.91 38.31 8.19
CA ASP A 11 32.41 38.95 9.41
C ASP A 11 32.14 38.06 10.64
N ARG A 12 33.14 37.85 11.49
CA ARG A 12 33.10 38.04 12.97
C ARG A 12 34.36 37.45 13.64
N PRO A 13 35.01 38.20 14.55
CA PRO A 13 36.35 37.95 15.06
C PRO A 13 36.46 36.94 16.22
N ARG A 14 37.67 36.37 16.34
CA ARG A 14 38.16 35.54 17.44
C ARG A 14 38.31 36.38 18.72
N VAL A 15 37.84 35.85 19.86
CA VAL A 15 38.24 36.32 21.20
C VAL A 15 38.73 35.11 22.00
N MET A 16 40.05 35.03 22.17
CA MET A 16 40.70 34.21 23.19
C MET A 16 40.63 34.97 24.51
N HIS A 17 39.95 34.43 25.51
CA HIS A 17 40.28 34.69 26.91
C HIS A 17 39.91 33.48 27.76
N ARG A 18 40.81 33.18 28.72
CA ARG A 18 40.59 32.42 29.96
C ARG A 18 41.04 30.95 29.97
N MET A 19 42.37 30.76 29.95
CA MET A 19 43.01 29.75 30.79
C MET A 19 43.16 30.32 32.22
N LEU A 20 42.43 29.79 33.19
CA LEU A 20 42.86 29.44 34.56
C LEU A 20 41.61 29.23 35.43
N GLY A 21 41.37 27.98 35.82
CA GLY A 21 40.29 27.55 36.69
C GLY A 21 40.34 26.04 36.88
N MET A 22 41.48 25.52 37.34
CA MET A 22 41.53 24.17 37.94
C MET A 22 41.02 24.24 39.38
N LEU A 23 40.36 23.15 39.80
CA LEU A 23 39.95 22.75 41.15
C LEU A 23 38.51 23.14 41.58
N GLY A 24 37.64 22.14 41.62
CA GLY A 24 36.36 22.21 42.32
C GLY A 24 35.31 21.30 41.68
N GLY A 25 35.20 20.08 42.19
CA GLY A 25 34.46 18.99 41.56
C GLY A 25 32.94 19.07 41.63
N ARG A 26 32.31 18.34 40.73
CA ARG A 26 31.20 17.41 41.00
C ARG A 26 30.96 16.60 39.74
N GLU A 27 30.85 15.30 39.92
CA GLU A 27 30.62 14.32 38.86
C GLU A 27 29.42 14.73 37.99
N PRO A 28 29.49 14.51 36.66
CA PRO A 28 28.32 14.67 35.81
C PRO A 28 27.29 13.63 36.26
N ASP A 29 26.18 14.11 36.79
CA ASP A 29 24.97 13.31 36.94
C ASP A 29 24.60 12.82 35.54
N LEU A 30 24.98 11.56 35.24
CA LEU A 30 24.64 10.82 34.04
C LEU A 30 23.14 10.51 34.11
N GLY A 31 22.34 11.57 34.03
CA GLY A 31 20.90 11.52 33.91
C GLY A 31 20.55 10.72 32.68
N GLN A 32 20.10 9.49 32.93
CA GLN A 32 19.27 8.65 32.08
C GLN A 32 19.20 9.12 30.63
N GLY A 33 20.07 8.55 29.79
CA GLY A 33 19.85 8.60 28.34
C GLY A 33 18.41 8.15 28.03
N PRO A 34 17.74 8.77 27.04
CA PRO A 34 16.37 8.41 26.69
C PRO A 34 16.29 6.89 26.50
N GLY A 35 15.45 6.24 27.31
CA GLY A 35 15.39 4.78 27.38
C GLY A 35 15.23 4.14 26.00
N PRO A 36 15.61 2.86 25.82
CA PRO A 36 15.65 2.19 24.52
C PRO A 36 14.36 2.31 23.68
N GLY A 37 13.19 2.47 24.34
CA GLY A 37 11.91 2.74 23.67
C GLY A 37 11.80 4.12 22.99
N LEU A 38 12.38 5.18 23.55
CA LEU A 38 12.37 6.54 22.97
C LEU A 38 13.27 6.65 21.74
N LEU A 39 14.39 5.90 21.71
CA LEU A 39 15.25 5.77 20.54
C LEU A 39 14.54 5.00 19.42
N HIS A 40 13.79 3.94 19.73
CA HIS A 40 12.97 3.21 18.77
C HIS A 40 11.86 4.08 18.15
N LEU A 41 11.13 4.85 18.98
CA LEU A 41 10.09 5.78 18.51
C LEU A 41 10.65 6.95 17.67
N ARG A 42 11.86 7.43 17.98
CA ARG A 42 12.53 8.43 17.12
C ARG A 42 13.02 7.82 15.81
N GLY A 43 13.44 6.55 15.84
CA GLY A 43 13.81 5.77 14.66
C GLY A 43 12.67 5.62 13.66
N THR A 44 11.42 5.40 14.12
CA THR A 44 10.25 5.29 13.24
C THR A 44 9.87 6.60 12.55
N LEU A 45 10.27 7.75 13.10
CA LEU A 45 10.07 9.07 12.50
C LEU A 45 11.17 9.45 11.49
N THR A 46 12.19 8.62 11.32
CA THR A 46 13.25 8.87 10.34
C THR A 46 12.72 8.76 8.90
N PRO A 47 13.25 9.56 7.96
CA PRO A 47 12.89 9.46 6.54
C PRO A 47 13.10 8.06 5.95
N GLY A 48 14.09 7.31 6.45
CA GLY A 48 14.37 5.92 6.04
C GLY A 48 13.29 4.94 6.48
N ALA A 49 12.87 4.99 7.76
CA ALA A 49 11.78 4.14 8.27
C ALA A 49 10.46 4.40 7.55
N ARG A 50 10.21 5.67 7.17
CA ARG A 50 9.04 6.05 6.38
C ARG A 50 9.05 5.44 4.98
N ALA A 51 10.19 5.48 4.29
CA ALA A 51 10.33 4.87 2.97
C ALA A 51 10.11 3.36 3.03
N LEU A 52 10.62 2.69 4.07
CA LEU A 52 10.41 1.27 4.30
C LEU A 52 8.92 0.94 4.50
N ARG A 53 8.21 1.65 5.38
CA ARG A 53 6.77 1.45 5.61
C ARG A 53 5.96 1.63 4.33
N MET A 54 6.25 2.69 3.58
CA MET A 54 5.57 2.94 2.30
C MET A 54 5.79 1.79 1.33
N ASN A 55 7.03 1.31 1.18
CA ASN A 55 7.33 0.19 0.30
C ASN A 55 6.62 -1.09 0.75
N MET A 56 6.60 -1.39 2.06
CA MET A 56 5.86 -2.53 2.61
C MET A 56 4.37 -2.44 2.33
N LEU A 57 3.75 -1.27 2.51
CA LEU A 57 2.32 -1.04 2.22
C LEU A 57 2.01 -1.21 0.72
N LEU A 58 2.87 -0.69 -0.16
CA LEU A 58 2.72 -0.85 -1.60
C LEU A 58 2.84 -2.31 -2.02
N SER A 59 3.85 -3.03 -1.51
CA SER A 59 4.02 -4.45 -1.76
C SER A 59 2.84 -5.26 -1.24
N ALA A 60 2.37 -4.99 -0.01
CA ALA A 60 1.21 -5.65 0.56
C ALA A 60 -0.04 -5.41 -0.29
N THR A 61 -0.31 -4.15 -0.68
CA THR A 61 -1.45 -3.79 -1.54
C THR A 61 -1.38 -4.51 -2.89
N ALA A 62 -0.20 -4.57 -3.51
CA ALA A 62 0.00 -5.29 -4.77
C ALA A 62 -0.27 -6.79 -4.62
N LEU A 63 0.27 -7.42 -3.57
CA LEU A 63 0.05 -8.84 -3.28
C LEU A 63 -1.43 -9.15 -3.02
N MET A 64 -2.14 -8.29 -2.30
CA MET A 64 -3.57 -8.44 -2.08
C MET A 64 -4.37 -8.31 -3.37
N GLY A 65 -3.97 -7.40 -4.28
CA GLY A 65 -4.57 -7.30 -5.61
C GLY A 65 -4.33 -8.54 -6.47
N LEU A 66 -3.15 -9.16 -6.36
CA LEU A 66 -2.87 -10.44 -7.03
C LEU A 66 -3.70 -11.59 -6.45
N GLY A 67 -3.85 -11.65 -5.13
CA GLY A 67 -4.73 -12.64 -4.48
C GLY A 67 -6.20 -12.49 -4.89
N ASP A 68 -6.68 -11.25 -5.01
CA ASP A 68 -8.02 -10.96 -5.52
C ASP A 68 -8.20 -11.40 -6.99
N LEU A 69 -7.18 -11.22 -7.83
CA LEU A 69 -7.17 -11.75 -9.20
C LEU A 69 -7.21 -13.29 -9.21
N ASP A 70 -6.40 -13.94 -8.37
CA ASP A 70 -6.37 -15.40 -8.27
C ASP A 70 -7.74 -15.97 -7.86
N MET A 71 -8.37 -15.41 -6.83
CA MET A 71 -9.73 -15.81 -6.43
C MET A 71 -10.74 -15.58 -7.56
N THR A 72 -10.67 -14.45 -8.26
CA THR A 72 -11.58 -14.16 -9.39
C THR A 72 -11.44 -15.22 -10.48
N LEU A 73 -10.20 -15.60 -10.83
CA LEU A 73 -9.94 -16.63 -11.85
C LEU A 73 -10.41 -18.01 -11.41
N GLN A 74 -10.16 -18.38 -10.15
CA GLN A 74 -10.64 -19.64 -9.61
C GLN A 74 -12.16 -19.72 -9.71
N PHE A 75 -12.90 -18.68 -9.30
CA PHE A 75 -14.35 -18.68 -9.36
C PHE A 75 -14.89 -18.71 -10.79
N VAL A 76 -14.38 -17.86 -11.68
CA VAL A 76 -14.92 -17.75 -13.05
C VAL A 76 -14.64 -19.00 -13.91
N ARG A 77 -13.56 -19.75 -13.61
CA ARG A 77 -13.18 -20.98 -14.33
C ARG A 77 -13.76 -22.27 -13.74
N SER A 78 -14.28 -22.24 -12.52
CA SER A 78 -14.78 -23.45 -11.84
C SER A 78 -16.30 -23.44 -11.71
N VAL A 79 -16.80 -22.57 -10.85
CA VAL A 79 -18.22 -22.50 -10.50
C VAL A 79 -18.95 -21.54 -11.44
N GLY A 80 -18.27 -20.51 -11.94
CA GLY A 80 -18.92 -19.35 -12.53
C GLY A 80 -19.35 -18.34 -11.46
N MET A 81 -19.64 -17.12 -11.89
CA MET A 81 -20.12 -16.06 -11.00
C MET A 81 -21.13 -15.14 -11.68
N ILE A 82 -22.01 -14.55 -10.88
CA ILE A 82 -22.89 -13.48 -11.34
C ILE A 82 -22.08 -12.19 -11.34
N GLU A 83 -21.89 -11.60 -12.52
CA GLU A 83 -21.16 -10.34 -12.66
C GLU A 83 -22.15 -9.18 -12.88
N VAL A 84 -22.19 -8.28 -11.90
CA VAL A 84 -23.07 -7.09 -11.94
C VAL A 84 -22.37 -5.91 -12.62
N ASN A 85 -21.04 -5.91 -12.67
CA ASN A 85 -20.27 -4.87 -13.32
C ASN A 85 -20.30 -5.06 -14.86
N PRO A 86 -20.93 -4.14 -15.61
CA PRO A 86 -21.06 -4.29 -17.06
C PRO A 86 -19.70 -4.27 -17.78
N LEU A 87 -18.69 -3.59 -17.23
CA LEU A 87 -17.34 -3.58 -17.80
C LEU A 87 -16.62 -4.92 -17.59
N ALA A 88 -16.76 -5.51 -16.40
CA ALA A 88 -16.19 -6.82 -16.13
C ALA A 88 -16.86 -7.87 -17.02
N ARG A 89 -18.18 -7.83 -17.17
CA ARG A 89 -18.90 -8.71 -18.09
C ARG A 89 -18.42 -8.56 -19.53
N ALA A 90 -18.24 -7.33 -20.03
CA ALA A 90 -17.72 -7.09 -21.38
C ALA A 90 -16.29 -7.65 -21.58
N LEU A 91 -15.44 -7.58 -20.55
CA LEU A 91 -14.10 -8.20 -20.59
C LEU A 91 -14.18 -9.74 -20.61
N MET A 92 -15.25 -10.31 -20.08
CA MET A 92 -15.46 -11.74 -19.93
C MET A 92 -16.26 -12.37 -21.09
N GLU A 93 -16.93 -11.57 -21.92
CA GLU A 93 -17.66 -12.00 -23.12
C GLU A 93 -16.79 -12.82 -24.09
N GLY A 94 -15.50 -12.52 -24.17
CA GLY A 94 -14.55 -13.21 -25.05
C GLY A 94 -14.19 -14.64 -24.61
N GLN A 95 -14.80 -15.19 -23.55
CA GLN A 95 -14.55 -16.53 -23.00
C GLN A 95 -13.07 -16.82 -22.68
N SER A 96 -12.26 -15.76 -22.56
CA SER A 96 -10.84 -15.85 -22.26
C SER A 96 -10.56 -15.12 -20.94
N PRO A 97 -9.74 -15.70 -20.04
CA PRO A 97 -9.35 -15.04 -18.80
C PRO A 97 -8.33 -13.92 -19.01
N LEU A 98 -7.70 -13.85 -20.19
CA LEU A 98 -6.59 -12.93 -20.46
C LEU A 98 -6.98 -11.44 -20.33
N PRO A 99 -8.12 -10.96 -20.87
CA PRO A 99 -8.52 -9.56 -20.73
C PRO A 99 -8.74 -9.14 -19.28
N VAL A 100 -9.31 -10.03 -18.45
CA VAL A 100 -9.53 -9.79 -17.02
C VAL A 100 -8.21 -9.69 -16.27
N VAL A 101 -7.27 -10.60 -16.57
CA VAL A 101 -5.92 -10.59 -16.01
C VAL A 101 -5.21 -9.28 -16.35
N LEU A 102 -5.16 -8.91 -17.64
CA LEU A 102 -4.49 -7.69 -18.09
C LEU A 102 -5.11 -6.44 -17.49
N PHE A 103 -6.44 -6.38 -17.39
CA PHE A 103 -7.15 -5.25 -16.79
C PHE A 103 -6.84 -5.11 -15.29
N LYS A 104 -6.93 -6.20 -14.51
CA LYS A 104 -6.59 -6.17 -13.08
C LYS A 104 -5.11 -5.86 -12.85
N LEU A 105 -4.19 -6.51 -13.57
CA LEU A 105 -2.76 -6.21 -13.47
C LEU A 105 -2.45 -4.77 -13.86
N GLY A 106 -3.04 -4.25 -14.93
CA GLY A 106 -2.91 -2.86 -15.33
C GLY A 106 -3.38 -1.90 -14.25
N THR A 107 -4.51 -2.18 -13.60
CA THR A 107 -5.06 -1.38 -12.50
C THR A 107 -4.15 -1.42 -11.26
N ILE A 108 -3.67 -2.60 -10.87
CA ILE A 108 -2.73 -2.77 -9.74
C ILE A 108 -1.45 -1.96 -10.01
N LEU A 109 -0.85 -2.14 -11.19
CA LEU A 109 0.37 -1.43 -11.59
C LEU A 109 0.16 0.07 -11.62
N PHE A 110 -0.97 0.54 -12.16
CA PHE A 110 -1.32 1.95 -12.20
C PHE A 110 -1.45 2.53 -10.80
N CYS A 111 -2.26 1.92 -9.93
CA CYS A 111 -2.47 2.39 -8.56
C CYS A 111 -1.17 2.41 -7.74
N VAL A 112 -0.38 1.33 -7.81
CA VAL A 112 0.91 1.24 -7.10
C VAL A 112 1.89 2.30 -7.63
N SER A 113 1.94 2.50 -8.96
CA SER A 113 2.81 3.51 -9.59
C SER A 113 2.44 4.93 -9.14
N VAL A 114 1.16 5.27 -9.12
CA VAL A 114 0.67 6.58 -8.64
C VAL A 114 1.07 6.83 -7.19
N LEU A 115 0.86 5.85 -6.30
CA LEU A 115 1.26 5.98 -4.90
C LEU A 115 2.79 6.04 -4.74
N TYR A 116 3.53 5.26 -5.53
CA TYR A 116 5.00 5.26 -5.53
C TYR A 116 5.57 6.61 -5.98
N MET A 117 4.97 7.26 -6.98
CA MET A 117 5.33 8.62 -7.41
C MET A 117 5.00 9.65 -6.33
N ALA A 118 3.86 9.50 -5.63
CA ALA A 118 3.42 10.39 -4.58
C ALA A 118 4.20 10.23 -3.25
N ARG A 119 5.01 9.17 -3.08
CA ARG A 119 5.65 8.77 -1.80
C ARG A 119 6.40 9.87 -1.04
N LYS A 120 6.91 10.89 -1.73
CA LYS A 120 7.62 12.03 -1.11
C LYS A 120 6.69 12.92 -0.27
N ARG A 121 5.37 12.91 -0.52
CA ARG A 121 4.37 13.73 0.18
C ARG A 121 3.87 13.02 1.44
N ARG A 122 3.64 13.76 2.54
CA ARG A 122 3.11 13.18 3.80
C ARG A 122 1.74 12.50 3.62
N HIS A 123 0.87 13.09 2.80
CA HIS A 123 -0.46 12.56 2.50
C HIS A 123 -0.44 11.20 1.78
N ALA A 124 0.64 10.84 1.10
CA ALA A 124 0.74 9.56 0.40
C ALA A 124 0.73 8.36 1.34
N GLU A 125 1.23 8.52 2.57
CA GLU A 125 1.23 7.45 3.58
C GLU A 125 -0.20 7.16 4.06
N VAL A 126 -1.01 8.20 4.26
CA VAL A 126 -2.44 8.05 4.60
C VAL A 126 -3.21 7.39 3.46
N ALA A 127 -2.94 7.80 2.22
CA ALA A 127 -3.56 7.18 1.04
C ALA A 127 -3.17 5.69 0.91
N ALA A 128 -1.90 5.35 1.12
CA ALA A 128 -1.43 3.96 1.08
C ALA A 128 -2.07 3.10 2.19
N TRP A 129 -2.17 3.63 3.42
CA TRP A 129 -2.90 2.96 4.50
C TRP A 129 -4.37 2.75 4.17
N THR A 130 -5.03 3.77 3.61
CA THR A 130 -6.44 3.68 3.22
C THR A 130 -6.62 2.60 2.15
N CYS A 131 -5.76 2.58 1.13
CA CYS A 131 -5.80 1.57 0.08
C CYS A 131 -5.57 0.16 0.63
N PHE A 132 -4.56 -0.02 1.49
CA PHE A 132 -4.30 -1.29 2.16
C PHE A 132 -5.50 -1.77 2.98
N LEU A 133 -6.13 -0.90 3.78
CA LEU A 133 -7.29 -1.23 4.61
C LEU A 133 -8.51 -1.60 3.76
N VAL A 134 -8.75 -0.88 2.66
CA VAL A 134 -9.83 -1.21 1.72
C VAL A 134 -9.60 -2.58 1.09
N MET A 135 -8.37 -2.87 0.64
CA MET A 135 -8.02 -4.19 0.12
C MET A 135 -8.24 -5.28 1.18
N ALA A 136 -7.83 -5.04 2.43
CA ALA A 136 -8.06 -5.99 3.52
C ALA A 136 -9.53 -6.24 3.81
N ALA A 137 -10.35 -5.19 3.83
CA ALA A 137 -11.79 -5.30 4.00
C ALA A 137 -12.43 -6.11 2.85
N LEU A 138 -12.02 -5.86 1.61
CA LEU A 138 -12.45 -6.60 0.43
C LEU A 138 -12.06 -8.07 0.52
N THR A 139 -10.81 -8.40 0.86
CA THR A 139 -10.36 -9.78 1.03
C THR A 139 -11.19 -10.50 2.10
N MET A 140 -11.41 -9.88 3.27
CA MET A 140 -12.25 -10.46 4.32
C MET A 140 -13.70 -10.65 3.88
N HIS A 141 -14.26 -9.71 3.13
CA HIS A 141 -15.61 -9.82 2.58
C HIS A 141 -15.70 -10.99 1.60
N TRP A 142 -14.72 -11.12 0.72
CA TRP A 142 -14.63 -12.24 -0.21
C TRP A 142 -14.56 -13.56 0.56
N THR A 143 -13.64 -13.74 1.51
CA THR A 143 -13.56 -15.00 2.28
C THR A 143 -14.91 -15.42 2.88
N ARG A 144 -15.65 -14.48 3.48
CA ARG A 144 -17.00 -14.76 4.01
C ARG A 144 -18.01 -15.12 2.93
N TYR A 145 -17.95 -14.47 1.79
CA TYR A 145 -18.80 -14.79 0.64
C TYR A 145 -18.48 -16.17 0.07
N SER A 146 -17.19 -16.54 -0.07
CA SER A 146 -16.77 -17.89 -0.48
C SER A 146 -17.34 -18.96 0.44
N ASP A 147 -17.24 -18.76 1.76
CA ASP A 147 -17.72 -19.71 2.76
C ASP A 147 -19.24 -19.90 2.63
N GLY A 148 -20.01 -18.81 2.46
CA GLY A 148 -21.46 -18.89 2.27
C GLY A 148 -21.88 -19.49 0.93
N MET A 149 -21.10 -19.26 -0.14
CA MET A 149 -21.39 -19.84 -1.45
C MET A 149 -21.20 -21.36 -1.47
N ALA A 150 -20.28 -21.91 -0.67
CA ALA A 150 -20.10 -23.35 -0.55
C ALA A 150 -21.38 -24.06 -0.06
N GLU A 151 -22.12 -23.44 0.87
CA GLU A 151 -23.39 -23.96 1.38
C GLU A 151 -24.53 -23.87 0.34
N LEU A 152 -24.53 -22.82 -0.48
CA LEU A 152 -25.56 -22.55 -1.50
C LEU A 152 -25.25 -23.14 -2.88
N THR A 153 -24.16 -23.91 -3.03
CA THR A 153 -23.73 -24.53 -4.30
C THR A 153 -24.88 -25.20 -5.09
N PRO A 154 -25.83 -25.95 -4.49
CA PRO A 154 -26.92 -26.59 -5.23
C PRO A 154 -27.88 -25.57 -5.88
N GLU A 155 -28.19 -24.49 -5.18
CA GLU A 155 -29.07 -23.43 -5.68
C GLU A 155 -28.37 -22.61 -6.77
N VAL A 156 -27.09 -22.31 -6.58
CA VAL A 156 -26.23 -21.62 -7.55
C VAL A 156 -26.12 -22.43 -8.84
N SER A 157 -25.98 -23.76 -8.72
CA SER A 157 -25.97 -24.68 -9.87
C SER A 157 -27.32 -24.69 -10.61
N ALA A 158 -28.44 -24.59 -9.87
CA ALA A 158 -29.76 -24.46 -10.46
C ALA A 158 -29.96 -23.11 -11.18
N MET A 159 -29.39 -22.02 -10.65
CA MET A 159 -29.39 -20.71 -11.30
C MET A 159 -28.51 -20.69 -12.57
N ALA A 160 -27.35 -21.36 -12.54
CA ALA A 160 -26.52 -21.54 -13.73
C ALA A 160 -27.28 -22.29 -14.83
N ALA A 161 -28.06 -23.30 -14.47
CA ALA A 161 -28.92 -24.04 -15.39
C ALA A 161 -30.12 -23.22 -15.93
N ALA A 162 -30.47 -22.11 -15.27
CA ALA A 162 -31.56 -21.23 -15.67
C ALA A 162 -31.15 -20.19 -16.73
N ASP A 163 -29.90 -20.21 -17.20
CA ASP A 163 -29.37 -19.34 -18.26
C ASP A 163 -29.56 -17.82 -17.98
N ASP A 164 -29.26 -17.39 -16.74
CA ASP A 164 -29.30 -15.97 -16.38
C ASP A 164 -28.25 -15.19 -17.21
N PRO A 165 -28.63 -14.12 -17.94
CA PRO A 165 -27.71 -13.36 -18.80
C PRO A 165 -26.59 -12.62 -18.05
N ARG A 166 -26.61 -12.62 -16.71
CA ARG A 166 -25.55 -12.07 -15.85
C ARG A 166 -24.56 -13.14 -15.38
N TRP A 167 -24.87 -14.40 -15.63
CA TRP A 167 -24.01 -15.51 -15.30
C TRP A 167 -22.79 -15.52 -16.23
N VAL A 168 -21.61 -15.67 -15.63
CA VAL A 168 -20.35 -15.71 -16.37
C VAL A 168 -19.53 -16.92 -15.93
N THR A 169 -19.15 -17.73 -16.90
CA THR A 169 -18.18 -18.83 -16.80
C THR A 169 -17.15 -18.69 -17.92
N MET A 170 -15.93 -19.16 -17.69
CA MET A 170 -14.89 -19.25 -18.71
C MET A 170 -14.30 -20.65 -18.76
N ASP A 171 -13.85 -21.03 -19.95
CA ASP A 171 -13.06 -22.24 -20.11
C ASP A 171 -11.74 -22.14 -19.31
N PRO A 172 -11.28 -23.27 -18.72
CA PRO A 172 -10.10 -23.31 -17.86
C PRO A 172 -8.78 -22.92 -18.55
#